data_AF-A0A949DIN9-F1
#
_entry.id   AF-A0A949DIN9-F1
#
_cell.length_a   1.000
_cell.length_b   1.000
_cell.length_c   1.000
_cell.angle_alpha   90.00
_cell.angle_beta   90.00
_cell.angle_gamma   90.00
#
_symmetry.space_group_name_H-M   'P 1'
#
loop_
_entity.id
_entity.type
_entity.pdbx_description
1 polymer ?
#
loop_
_entity_poly.entity_id
_entity_poly.type
_entity_poly.pdbx_seq_one_letter_code
_entity_poly.pdbx_strand_id
1 'polypeptide(L)'
;QNSEARTQANLVFTELFMNAYEHGNLGIDSSSKNLLIQDDKYIDKLIELSLNCNKKIFVQLNIIEYANNNYMVTKISDEGEGFDTQILSTIFRNGQTFNGRGVFVSRKNSLGIYYNSKGNSVLYIHKI
;
A
#
# COMPACT_ATOMS: atom_id res chain seq x y z
N GLN A 1 12.15 -15.81 15.01
CA GLN A 1 12.80 -14.72 14.27
C GLN A 1 12.42 -14.72 12.78
N ASN A 2 12.60 -15.82 12.03
CA ASN A 2 12.28 -15.85 10.59
C ASN A 2 10.75 -15.82 10.27
N SER A 3 9.89 -16.25 11.20
CA SER A 3 8.42 -16.19 11.04
C SER A 3 7.86 -14.78 11.16
N GLU A 4 8.37 -13.99 12.11
CA GLU A 4 7.87 -12.63 12.40
C GLU A 4 8.17 -11.66 11.25
N ALA A 5 9.38 -11.71 10.69
CA ALA A 5 9.76 -10.90 9.53
C ALA A 5 8.90 -11.22 8.31
N ARG A 6 8.56 -12.50 8.08
CA ARG A 6 7.64 -12.91 7.01
C ARG A 6 6.22 -12.40 7.26
N THR A 7 5.73 -12.48 8.50
CA THR A 7 4.41 -11.95 8.87
C THR A 7 4.34 -10.44 8.64
N GLN A 8 5.38 -9.69 9.03
CA GLN A 8 5.48 -8.26 8.79
C GLN A 8 5.51 -7.94 7.29
N ALA A 9 6.34 -8.65 6.50
CA ALA A 9 6.40 -8.46 5.06
C ALA A 9 5.07 -8.73 4.36
N ASN A 10 4.33 -9.76 4.78
CA ASN A 10 2.99 -10.07 4.28
C ASN A 10 1.97 -8.98 4.64
N LEU A 11 2.03 -8.45 5.87
CA LEU A 11 1.18 -7.34 6.30
C LEU A 11 1.42 -6.11 5.43
N VAL A 12 2.69 -5.71 5.24
CA VAL A 12 3.07 -4.58 4.39
C VAL A 12 2.60 -4.80 2.95
N PHE A 13 2.81 -6.00 2.40
CA PHE A 13 2.36 -6.34 1.06
C PHE A 13 0.85 -6.17 0.90
N THR A 14 0.06 -6.79 1.80
CA THR A 14 -1.40 -6.75 1.74
C THR A 14 -1.92 -5.31 1.83
N GLU A 15 -1.41 -4.51 2.77
CA GLU A 15 -1.84 -3.12 2.94
C GLU A 15 -1.55 -2.28 1.68
N LEU A 16 -0.33 -2.39 1.12
CA LEU A 16 0.04 -1.62 -0.06
C LEU A 16 -0.66 -2.11 -1.34
N PHE A 17 -0.87 -3.41 -1.47
CA PHE A 17 -1.61 -4.00 -2.59
C PHE A 17 -3.09 -3.59 -2.55
N MET A 18 -3.71 -3.61 -1.37
CA MET A 18 -5.08 -3.17 -1.21
C MET A 18 -5.22 -1.66 -1.47
N ASN A 19 -4.25 -0.84 -1.08
CA ASN A 19 -4.26 0.58 -1.45
C ASN A 19 -4.23 0.78 -2.97
N ALA A 20 -3.38 0.04 -3.69
CA ALA A 20 -3.32 0.06 -5.15
C ALA A 20 -4.66 -0.37 -5.79
N TYR A 21 -5.33 -1.36 -5.21
CA TYR A 21 -6.64 -1.83 -5.67
C TYR A 21 -7.76 -0.82 -5.40
N GLU A 22 -7.93 -0.43 -4.14
CA GLU A 22 -9.04 0.41 -3.66
C GLU A 22 -8.89 1.87 -4.11
N HIS A 23 -7.76 2.49 -3.82
CA HIS A 23 -7.53 3.91 -4.04
C HIS A 23 -7.00 4.19 -5.45
N GLY A 24 -6.17 3.30 -5.98
CA GLY A 24 -5.61 3.41 -7.32
C GLY A 24 -6.63 3.04 -8.40
N ASN A 25 -6.91 1.74 -8.53
CA ASN A 25 -7.70 1.24 -9.64
C ASN A 25 -9.20 1.56 -9.51
N LEU A 26 -9.78 1.31 -8.33
CA LEU A 26 -11.21 1.52 -8.08
C LEU A 26 -11.58 2.96 -7.70
N GLY A 27 -10.60 3.78 -7.32
CA GLY A 27 -10.81 5.21 -7.02
C GLY A 27 -11.68 5.49 -5.79
N ILE A 28 -11.79 4.53 -4.87
CA ILE A 28 -12.49 4.73 -3.59
C ILE A 28 -11.61 5.65 -2.75
N ASP A 29 -12.08 6.81 -2.31
CA ASP A 29 -11.29 7.65 -1.40
C ASP A 29 -11.33 7.11 0.06
N SER A 30 -10.34 7.50 0.87
CA SER A 30 -10.20 6.98 2.24
C SER A 30 -11.37 7.33 3.16
N SER A 31 -12.05 8.47 2.96
CA SER A 31 -13.25 8.84 3.72
C SER A 31 -14.43 7.93 3.36
N SER A 32 -14.66 7.72 2.06
CA SER A 32 -15.69 6.83 1.55
C SER A 32 -15.49 5.39 1.98
N LYS A 33 -14.23 4.90 2.03
CA LYS A 33 -13.92 3.55 2.55
C LYS A 33 -14.45 3.33 3.97
N ASN A 34 -14.22 4.27 4.89
CA ASN A 34 -14.66 4.10 6.28
C ASN A 34 -16.18 4.06 6.40
N LEU A 35 -16.89 4.90 5.63
CA LEU A 35 -18.35 4.89 5.59
C LEU A 35 -18.87 3.56 5.04
N LEU A 36 -18.28 3.06 3.95
CA LEU A 36 -18.66 1.77 3.36
C LEU A 36 -18.46 0.59 4.33
N ILE A 37 -17.41 0.63 5.16
CA ILE A 37 -17.16 -0.38 6.20
C ILE A 37 -18.19 -0.25 7.33
N GLN A 38 -18.50 0.97 7.77
CA GLN A 38 -19.50 1.22 8.81
C GLN A 38 -20.91 0.78 8.39
N ASP A 39 -21.22 0.91 7.11
CA ASP A 39 -22.51 0.54 6.52
C ASP A 39 -22.59 -0.93 6.06
N ASP A 40 -21.55 -1.74 6.28
CA ASP A 40 -21.43 -3.13 5.81
C ASP A 40 -21.61 -3.31 4.28
N LYS A 41 -21.27 -2.27 3.51
CA LYS A 41 -21.38 -2.22 2.04
C LYS A 41 -20.03 -2.31 1.32
N TYR A 42 -18.96 -2.42 2.08
CA TYR A 42 -17.60 -2.36 1.56
C TYR A 42 -17.32 -3.43 0.49
N ILE A 43 -17.64 -4.68 0.79
CA ILE A 43 -17.41 -5.80 -0.12
C ILE A 43 -18.27 -5.67 -1.39
N ASP A 44 -19.56 -5.35 -1.24
CA ASP A 44 -20.46 -5.15 -2.37
C ASP A 44 -19.97 -4.04 -3.30
N LYS A 45 -19.47 -2.94 -2.73
CA LYS A 45 -18.92 -1.84 -3.52
C LYS A 45 -17.65 -2.22 -4.27
N LEU A 46 -16.77 -3.01 -3.66
CA LEU A 46 -15.59 -3.54 -4.36
C LEU A 46 -16.01 -4.42 -5.55
N ILE A 47 -16.99 -5.31 -5.36
CA ILE A 47 -17.50 -6.17 -6.43
C ILE A 47 -18.08 -5.30 -7.55
N GLU A 48 -18.97 -4.36 -7.23
CA GLU A 48 -19.60 -3.44 -8.18
C GLU A 48 -18.58 -2.71 -9.05
N LEU A 49 -17.56 -2.10 -8.43
CA LEU A 49 -16.54 -1.34 -9.14
C LEU A 49 -15.60 -2.24 -9.95
N SER A 50 -15.29 -3.44 -9.44
CA SER A 50 -14.39 -4.38 -10.10
C SER A 50 -14.95 -4.92 -11.43
N LEU A 51 -16.28 -5.04 -11.56
CA LEU A 51 -16.92 -5.56 -12.77
C LEU A 51 -16.63 -4.73 -14.03
N ASN A 52 -16.40 -3.43 -13.86
CA ASN A 52 -16.13 -2.50 -14.96
C ASN A 52 -14.67 -2.00 -14.97
N CYS A 53 -13.83 -2.50 -14.08
CA CYS A 53 -12.44 -2.08 -13.97
C CYS A 53 -11.52 -2.99 -14.79
N ASN A 54 -10.95 -2.46 -15.87
CA ASN A 54 -9.93 -3.15 -16.68
C ASN A 54 -8.49 -2.83 -16.26
N LYS A 55 -8.33 -1.96 -15.25
CA LYS A 55 -7.01 -1.56 -14.73
C LYS A 55 -6.33 -2.70 -14.00
N LYS A 56 -5.00 -2.75 -14.08
CA LYS A 56 -4.13 -3.78 -13.53
C LYS A 56 -3.27 -3.25 -12.39
N ILE A 57 -2.78 -4.18 -11.57
CA ILE A 57 -1.74 -3.91 -10.58
C ILE A 57 -0.51 -4.71 -10.99
N PHE A 58 0.64 -4.04 -11.05
CA PHE A 58 1.91 -4.63 -11.39
C PHE A 58 2.77 -4.78 -10.14
N VAL A 59 3.24 -6.01 -9.88
CA VAL A 59 4.14 -6.32 -8.76
C VAL A 59 5.48 -6.77 -9.32
N GLN A 60 6.55 -6.08 -8.94
CA GLN A 60 7.92 -6.45 -9.26
C GLN A 60 8.69 -6.76 -7.98
N LEU A 61 9.36 -7.91 -7.96
CA LEU A 61 10.21 -8.36 -6.86
C LEU A 61 11.66 -8.38 -7.33
N ASN A 62 12.55 -7.76 -6.56
CA ASN A 62 13.99 -7.84 -6.78
C ASN A 62 14.68 -8.18 -5.46
N ILE A 63 15.74 -8.99 -5.53
CA ILE A 63 16.61 -9.24 -4.38
C ILE A 63 17.87 -8.40 -4.57
N ILE A 64 18.26 -7.66 -3.54
CA ILE A 64 19.53 -6.93 -3.49
C ILE A 64 20.39 -7.47 -2.35
N GLU A 65 21.68 -7.59 -2.61
CA GLU A 65 22.68 -7.95 -1.61
C GLU A 65 23.42 -6.70 -1.16
N TYR A 66 23.51 -6.48 0.15
CA TYR A 66 24.25 -5.36 0.72
C TYR A 66 24.83 -5.74 2.08
N ALA A 67 26.13 -5.50 2.27
CA ALA A 67 26.84 -5.78 3.51
C ALA A 67 26.59 -7.20 4.08
N ASN A 68 26.70 -8.23 3.24
CA ASN A 68 26.44 -9.64 3.57
C ASN A 68 25.01 -9.95 4.04
N ASN A 69 24.04 -9.09 3.70
CA ASN A 69 22.63 -9.31 3.96
C ASN A 69 21.86 -9.26 2.65
N ASN A 70 20.79 -10.06 2.58
CA ASN A 70 19.85 -10.03 1.46
C ASN A 70 18.62 -9.21 1.83
N TYR A 71 18.12 -8.45 0.87
CA TYR A 71 16.92 -7.65 1.03
C TYR A 71 15.99 -7.89 -0.16
N MET A 72 14.71 -7.99 0.13
CA MET A 72 13.67 -8.00 -0.88
C MET A 72 13.16 -6.58 -1.11
N VAL A 73 13.20 -6.15 -2.35
CA VAL A 73 12.66 -4.88 -2.84
C VAL A 73 11.41 -5.19 -3.65
N THR A 74 10.26 -4.80 -3.10
CA THR A 74 8.97 -5.01 -3.74
C THR A 74 8.44 -3.67 -4.24
N LYS A 75 8.13 -3.61 -5.54
CA LYS A 75 7.45 -2.47 -6.16
C LYS A 75 6.05 -2.87 -6.56
N ILE A 76 5.05 -2.10 -6.14
CA ILE A 76 3.63 -2.25 -6.49
C ILE A 76 3.22 -1.00 -7.25
N SER A 77 2.63 -1.14 -8.43
CA SER A 77 2.16 -0.01 -9.25
C SER A 77 0.75 -0.27 -9.75
N ASP A 78 -0.07 0.77 -9.77
CA ASP A 78 -1.45 0.73 -10.26
C ASP A 78 -1.66 1.71 -11.43
N GLU A 79 -2.78 1.55 -12.12
CA GLU A 79 -3.17 2.40 -13.26
C GLU A 79 -4.16 3.49 -12.83
N GLY A 80 -4.18 3.83 -11.54
CA GLY A 80 -4.94 4.94 -10.99
C GLY A 80 -4.35 6.31 -11.28
N GLU A 81 -5.07 7.33 -10.81
CA GLU A 81 -4.65 8.73 -10.91
C GLU A 81 -3.49 9.05 -9.96
N GLY A 82 -3.30 8.23 -8.93
CA GLY A 82 -2.32 8.46 -7.86
C GLY A 82 -2.81 9.49 -6.85
N PHE A 83 -1.90 10.01 -6.03
CA PHE A 83 -2.22 10.97 -4.98
C PHE A 83 -1.05 11.93 -4.73
N ASP A 84 -1.34 13.07 -4.10
CA ASP A 84 -0.30 14.01 -3.69
C ASP A 84 0.57 13.41 -2.58
N THR A 85 1.75 12.93 -2.95
CA THR A 85 2.73 12.34 -2.04
C THR A 85 3.27 13.31 -0.97
N GLN A 86 3.09 14.63 -1.11
CA GLN A 86 3.56 15.60 -0.12
C GLN A 86 2.85 15.42 1.24
N ILE A 87 1.61 14.91 1.21
CA ILE A 87 0.82 14.62 2.41
C ILE A 87 1.47 13.53 3.29
N LEU A 88 2.33 12.68 2.73
CA LEU A 88 3.00 11.61 3.47
C LEU A 88 3.87 12.17 4.58
N SER A 89 4.51 13.32 4.36
CA SER A 89 5.32 13.99 5.38
C SER A 89 4.50 14.34 6.63
N THR A 90 3.26 14.76 6.42
CA THR A 90 2.28 15.07 7.48
C THR A 90 1.76 13.80 8.14
N ILE A 91 1.39 12.78 7.36
CA ILE A 91 0.91 11.48 7.88
C ILE A 91 1.95 10.85 8.79
N PHE A 92 3.22 10.86 8.37
CA PHE A 92 4.31 10.25 9.12
C PHE A 92 4.75 11.05 10.35
N ARG A 93 4.45 12.36 10.42
CA ARG A 93 4.69 13.19 11.61
C ARG A 93 3.56 13.08 12.62
N ASN A 94 2.31 13.02 12.16
CA ASN A 94 1.16 13.20 13.04
C ASN A 94 0.55 11.90 13.57
N GLY A 95 0.86 10.74 12.98
CA GLY A 95 0.63 9.39 13.54
C GLY A 95 -0.80 8.97 13.94
N GLN A 96 -1.74 9.90 14.05
CA GLN A 96 -3.01 9.74 14.74
C GLN A 96 -4.23 10.11 13.89
N THR A 97 -4.07 10.86 12.80
CA THR A 97 -5.22 11.20 11.94
C THR A 97 -5.57 10.02 11.04
N PHE A 98 -6.75 9.45 11.33
CA PHE A 98 -7.45 8.41 10.60
C PHE A 98 -7.46 8.69 9.08
N ASN A 99 -7.36 7.62 8.26
CA ASN A 99 -7.30 7.57 6.78
C ASN A 99 -5.94 7.13 6.17
N GLY A 100 -4.86 7.03 6.96
CA GLY A 100 -3.52 6.63 6.47
C GLY A 100 -2.83 5.49 7.25
N ARG A 101 -3.59 4.72 8.06
CA ARG A 101 -3.01 3.69 8.94
C ARG A 101 -2.23 2.64 8.16
N GLY A 102 -2.72 2.20 7.00
CA GLY A 102 -2.04 1.19 6.19
C GLY A 102 -0.64 1.63 5.74
N VAL A 103 -0.50 2.87 5.28
CA VAL A 103 0.80 3.44 4.87
C VAL A 103 1.73 3.64 6.08
N PHE A 104 1.19 4.07 7.23
CA PHE A 104 1.96 4.20 8.47
C PHE A 104 2.45 2.84 9.01
N VAL A 105 1.57 1.83 9.06
CA VAL A 105 1.89 0.46 9.46
C VAL A 105 2.93 -0.13 8.52
N SER A 106 2.75 0.08 7.21
CA SER A 106 3.71 -0.34 6.19
C SER A 106 5.09 0.26 6.44
N ARG A 107 5.17 1.57 6.73
CA ARG A 107 6.45 2.25 7.00
C ARG A 107 7.10 1.73 8.28
N LYS A 108 6.32 1.47 9.33
CA LYS A 108 6.84 0.95 10.61
C LYS A 108 7.42 -0.46 10.47
N ASN A 109 6.88 -1.27 9.56
CA ASN A 109 7.24 -2.68 9.36
C ASN A 109 8.13 -2.92 8.13
N SER A 110 8.75 -1.86 7.59
CA SER A 110 9.72 -1.95 6.49
C SER A 110 10.94 -1.09 6.78
N LEU A 111 12.03 -1.35 6.06
CA LEU A 111 13.26 -0.55 6.14
C LEU A 111 13.13 0.79 5.41
N GLY A 112 12.20 0.88 4.47
CA GLY A 112 11.90 2.10 3.74
C GLY A 112 10.69 1.92 2.83
N ILE A 113 9.96 3.02 2.64
CA ILE A 113 8.84 3.11 1.70
C ILE A 113 9.01 4.38 0.87
N TYR A 114 8.88 4.22 -0.44
CA TYR A 114 9.09 5.29 -1.41
C TYR A 114 7.95 5.28 -2.42
N TYR A 115 7.28 6.41 -2.57
CA TYR A 115 6.28 6.60 -3.62
C TYR A 115 6.90 7.39 -4.78
N ASN A 116 6.44 7.12 -6.00
CA ASN A 116 6.77 7.99 -7.14
C ASN A 116 6.03 9.34 -7.05
N SER A 117 6.44 10.32 -7.85
CA SER A 117 5.84 11.66 -7.84
C SER A 117 4.33 11.68 -8.11
N LYS A 118 3.84 10.77 -8.96
CA LYS A 118 2.41 10.62 -9.26
C LYS A 118 1.62 10.01 -8.08
N GLY A 119 2.25 9.22 -7.23
CA GLY A 119 1.61 8.52 -6.11
C GLY A 119 0.88 7.21 -6.50
N ASN A 120 1.09 6.69 -7.71
CA ASN A 120 0.49 5.42 -8.18
C ASN A 120 1.50 4.25 -8.21
N SER A 121 2.66 4.43 -7.57
CA SER A 121 3.68 3.41 -7.47
C SER A 121 4.38 3.53 -6.12
N VAL A 122 4.47 2.41 -5.41
CA VAL A 122 5.15 2.30 -4.12
C VAL A 122 6.22 1.22 -4.17
N LEU A 123 7.37 1.52 -3.58
CA LEU A 123 8.46 0.60 -3.37
C LEU A 123 8.70 0.46 -1.87
N TYR A 124 8.78 -0.77 -1.37
CA TYR A 124 9.17 -1.04 0.01
C TYR A 124 10.29 -2.08 0.09
N ILE A 125 11.08 -1.98 1.16
CA ILE A 125 12.27 -2.82 1.37
C ILE A 125 12.14 -3.56 2.70
N HIS A 126 12.41 -4.86 2.70
CA HIS A 126 12.54 -5.65 3.93
C HIS A 126 13.71 -6.63 3.85
N LYS A 127 14.26 -6.99 5.01
CA LYS A 127 15.35 -7.97 5.10
C LYS A 127 14.80 -9.39 4.97
N ILE A 128 15.52 -10.27 4.28
CA ILE A 128 15.21 -11.70 4.13
C ILE A 128 16.25 -12.60 4.77
#